data_AF-A0A5R2N3R7-F1
#
_entry.id   AF-A0A5R2N3R7-F1
#
_cell.length_a   1.000
_cell.length_b   1.000
_cell.length_c   1.000
_cell.angle_alpha   90.00
_cell.angle_beta   90.00
_cell.angle_gamma   90.00
#
_symmetry.space_group_name_H-M   'P 1'
#
loop_
_entity.id
_entity.type
_entity.pdbx_description
1 polymer ?
#
loop_
_entity_poly.entity_id
_entity_poly.type
_entity_poly.pdbx_seq_one_letter_code
_entity_poly.pdbx_strand_id
1 'polypeptide(L)'
;MFAKFARTGVLIASIVVAGCNDSSMKDFAPEANKPLPDKILADMKAKGMIRTSSVMARIFKEEGKLEIWKAKTNGRYDMVASYDICKWSGKLGPKYTEGDRQAPEGFYTVRPSQMNPRSNYHLSFNIGFPNAYDR
;
A
#
# COMPACT_ATOMS: atom_id res chain seq x y z
N MET A 1 40.13 9.59 -67.31
CA MET A 1 39.34 8.96 -68.39
C MET A 1 39.03 7.53 -67.95
N PHE A 2 37.77 7.11 -68.08
CA PHE A 2 37.19 5.81 -67.67
C PHE A 2 37.05 5.59 -66.15
N ALA A 3 35.97 5.03 -65.59
CA ALA A 3 34.57 4.84 -65.97
C ALA A 3 33.84 4.38 -64.70
N LYS A 4 32.52 4.53 -64.71
CA LYS A 4 31.55 4.27 -63.64
C LYS A 4 31.50 2.80 -63.17
N PHE A 5 31.33 2.59 -61.86
CA PHE A 5 30.58 1.46 -61.25
C PHE A 5 29.73 2.08 -60.13
N ALA A 6 28.47 2.48 -60.34
CA ALA A 6 27.28 1.71 -60.66
C ALA A 6 26.94 0.64 -59.60
N ARG A 7 25.86 0.93 -58.85
CA ARG A 7 24.75 0.05 -58.46
C ARG A 7 24.67 -0.45 -57.01
N THR A 8 23.78 0.24 -56.29
CA THR A 8 22.61 -0.35 -55.61
C THR A 8 22.87 -1.23 -54.40
N GLY A 9 23.02 -0.62 -53.22
CA GLY A 9 22.77 -1.29 -51.94
C GLY A 9 21.34 -1.02 -51.49
N VAL A 10 20.46 -2.01 -51.60
CA VAL A 10 19.07 -1.95 -51.11
C VAL A 10 19.09 -2.01 -49.57
N LEU A 11 18.66 -0.91 -48.97
CA LEU A 11 18.20 -0.80 -47.58
C LEU A 11 16.93 -1.62 -47.40
N ILE A 12 16.95 -2.70 -46.61
CA ILE A 12 15.84 -3.09 -45.71
C ILE A 12 16.43 -3.87 -44.51
N ALA A 13 16.73 -3.17 -43.42
CA ALA A 13 16.82 -3.78 -42.10
C ALA A 13 15.61 -3.29 -41.29
N SER A 14 14.43 -3.86 -41.57
CA SER A 14 13.24 -3.66 -40.76
C SER A 14 13.39 -4.45 -39.47
N ILE A 15 14.05 -3.83 -38.49
CA ILE A 15 14.04 -4.26 -37.09
C ILE A 15 12.63 -4.01 -36.56
N VAL A 16 11.79 -5.04 -36.60
CA VAL A 16 10.50 -5.06 -35.91
C VAL A 16 10.79 -5.28 -34.43
N VAL A 17 10.98 -4.20 -33.67
CA VAL A 17 10.89 -4.23 -32.19
C VAL A 17 9.49 -3.76 -31.83
N ALA A 18 8.52 -4.65 -32.00
CA ALA A 18 7.16 -4.47 -31.51
C ALA A 18 6.82 -5.70 -30.67
N GLY A 19 7.24 -5.72 -29.41
CA GLY A 19 6.99 -6.89 -28.57
C GLY A 19 7.60 -6.88 -27.18
N CYS A 20 7.71 -5.74 -26.51
CA CYS A 20 7.91 -5.68 -25.06
C CYS A 20 7.38 -4.35 -24.56
N ASN A 21 6.39 -4.37 -23.65
CA ASN A 21 6.16 -3.39 -22.56
C ASN A 21 4.69 -3.18 -22.15
N ASP A 22 3.84 -4.22 -22.18
CA ASP A 22 2.54 -4.12 -21.50
C ASP A 22 2.60 -4.63 -20.05
N SER A 23 3.54 -5.53 -19.73
CA SER A 23 3.61 -6.17 -18.40
C SER A 23 4.26 -5.27 -17.33
N SER A 24 5.26 -4.46 -17.67
CA SER A 24 6.01 -3.66 -16.67
C SER A 24 5.26 -2.43 -16.15
N MET A 25 4.27 -1.92 -16.89
CA MET A 25 3.51 -0.73 -16.48
C MET A 25 2.41 -1.08 -15.46
N LYS A 26 1.87 -2.30 -15.51
CA LYS A 26 0.81 -2.74 -14.58
C LYS A 26 1.33 -3.03 -13.18
N ASP A 27 2.62 -3.33 -13.01
CA ASP A 27 3.26 -3.58 -11.69
C ASP A 27 3.76 -2.33 -10.97
N PHE A 28 3.63 -1.16 -11.59
CA PHE A 28 4.10 0.09 -10.99
C PHE A 28 3.03 0.74 -10.12
N ALA A 29 3.17 0.59 -8.80
CA ALA A 29 2.39 1.32 -7.79
C ALA A 29 3.32 2.28 -7.01
N PRO A 30 3.62 3.48 -7.55
CA PRO A 30 4.64 4.38 -6.99
C PRO A 30 4.30 4.80 -5.56
N GLU A 31 3.01 5.01 -5.29
CA GLU A 31 2.49 5.42 -3.99
C GLU A 31 2.69 4.35 -2.91
N ALA A 32 2.47 3.08 -3.25
CA ALA A 32 2.61 1.97 -2.30
C ALA A 32 4.08 1.68 -1.94
N ASN A 33 5.01 2.09 -2.79
CA ASN A 33 6.44 1.83 -2.62
C ASN A 33 7.22 3.03 -2.07
N LYS A 34 6.52 4.09 -1.64
CA LYS A 34 7.19 5.24 -1.01
C LYS A 34 7.94 4.80 0.26
N PRO A 35 9.21 5.21 0.43
CA PRO A 35 9.95 4.89 1.64
C PRO A 35 9.33 5.59 2.86
N LEU A 36 9.54 5.00 4.04
CA LEU A 36 9.17 5.65 5.29
C LEU A 36 10.00 6.93 5.49
N PRO A 37 9.43 8.01 6.06
CA PRO A 37 10.17 9.22 6.37
C PRO A 37 11.35 8.96 7.32
N ASP A 38 12.47 9.66 7.15
CA ASP A 38 13.68 9.48 7.95
C ASP A 38 13.44 9.66 9.45
N LYS A 39 12.56 10.60 9.82
CA LYS A 39 12.16 10.83 11.21
C LYS A 39 11.53 9.58 11.85
N ILE A 40 10.68 8.87 11.10
CA ILE A 40 10.04 7.63 11.57
C ILE A 40 11.08 6.51 11.67
N LEU A 41 11.99 6.39 10.69
CA LEU A 41 13.07 5.41 10.74
C LEU A 41 14.01 5.63 11.93
N ALA A 42 14.34 6.89 12.23
CA ALA A 42 15.15 7.26 13.39
C ALA A 42 14.43 6.93 14.71
N ASP A 43 13.15 7.27 14.84
CA ASP A 43 12.35 6.95 16.03
C ASP A 43 12.22 5.43 16.24
N MET A 44 11.92 4.69 15.17
CA MET A 44 11.91 3.22 15.20
C MET A 44 13.24 2.65 15.67
N LYS A 45 14.36 3.15 15.14
CA LYS A 45 15.70 2.71 15.54
C LYS A 45 15.95 3.00 17.02
N ALA A 46 15.65 4.21 17.49
CA ALA A 46 15.82 4.61 18.89
C ALA A 46 14.98 3.74 19.84
N LYS A 47 13.76 3.37 19.43
CA LYS A 47 12.85 2.53 20.21
C LYS A 47 13.11 1.02 20.05
N GLY A 48 14.07 0.60 19.23
CA GLY A 48 14.35 -0.82 19.00
C GLY A 48 13.25 -1.54 18.23
N MET A 49 12.63 -0.88 17.26
CA MET A 49 11.59 -1.42 16.38
C MET A 49 12.19 -1.84 15.04
N ILE A 50 12.28 -3.15 14.77
CA ILE A 50 12.78 -3.68 13.50
C ILE A 50 11.76 -3.40 12.40
N ARG A 51 12.19 -3.02 11.19
CA ARG A 51 11.28 -2.68 10.07
C ARG A 51 10.24 -3.77 9.79
N THR A 52 10.63 -5.04 9.87
CA THR A 52 9.76 -6.21 9.63
C THR A 52 8.95 -6.66 10.84
N SER A 53 9.11 -6.02 12.02
CA SER A 53 8.28 -6.32 13.20
C SER A 53 6.79 -6.14 12.92
N SER A 54 5.96 -6.92 13.60
CA SER A 54 4.51 -6.79 13.57
C SER A 54 4.04 -5.36 13.87
N VAL A 55 2.98 -4.95 13.18
CA VAL A 55 2.34 -3.64 13.29
C VAL A 55 0.91 -3.83 13.76
N MET A 56 0.46 -2.96 14.66
CA MET A 56 -0.93 -2.88 15.12
C MET A 56 -1.43 -1.46 14.87
N ALA A 57 -2.58 -1.33 14.21
CA ALA A 57 -3.29 -0.07 14.10
C ALA A 57 -4.41 -0.04 15.16
N ARG A 58 -4.50 1.04 15.92
CA ARG A 58 -5.63 1.31 16.81
C ARG A 58 -6.41 2.49 16.25
N ILE A 59 -7.72 2.31 16.07
CA ILE A 59 -8.61 3.33 15.52
C ILE A 59 -9.64 3.67 16.59
N PHE A 60 -9.68 4.94 16.94
CA PHE A 60 -10.57 5.53 17.91
C PHE A 60 -11.56 6.43 17.18
N LYS A 61 -12.81 5.99 17.09
CA LYS A 61 -13.84 6.71 16.32
C LYS A 61 -14.28 8.00 17.01
N GLU A 62 -14.50 7.95 18.32
CA GLU A 62 -14.96 9.09 19.10
C GLU A 62 -13.91 10.20 19.14
N GLU A 63 -12.67 9.82 19.41
CA GLU A 63 -11.53 10.74 19.44
C GLU A 63 -11.04 11.12 18.03
N GLY A 64 -11.45 10.39 16.99
CA GLY A 64 -10.99 10.60 15.63
C GLY A 64 -9.49 10.37 15.47
N LYS A 65 -8.92 9.36 16.14
CA LYS A 65 -7.47 9.08 16.13
C LYS A 65 -7.14 7.72 15.53
N LEU A 66 -6.12 7.69 14.68
CA LEU A 66 -5.44 6.48 14.24
C LEU A 66 -4.04 6.44 14.84
N GLU A 67 -3.76 5.42 15.65
CA GLU A 67 -2.43 5.17 16.18
C GLU A 67 -1.80 3.96 15.50
N ILE A 68 -0.52 4.10 15.17
CA ILE A 68 0.31 3.01 14.63
C ILE A 68 1.30 2.58 15.71
N TRP A 69 1.19 1.32 16.09
CA TRP A 69 2.00 0.66 17.10
C TRP A 69 2.86 -0.41 16.45
N LYS A 70 4.07 -0.61 16.95
CA LYS A 70 5.01 -1.58 16.40
C LYS A 70 5.72 -2.34 17.50
N ALA A 71 5.94 -3.64 17.26
CA ALA A 71 6.66 -4.48 18.20
C ALA A 71 8.15 -4.10 18.27
N LYS A 72 8.62 -3.91 19.51
CA LYS A 72 10.02 -3.73 19.88
C LYS A 72 10.71 -5.08 20.04
N THR A 73 12.03 -5.08 20.04
CA THR A 73 12.85 -6.29 20.27
C THR A 73 12.63 -6.94 21.64
N ASN A 74 12.09 -6.22 22.62
CA ASN A 74 11.75 -6.74 23.94
C ASN A 74 10.34 -7.36 24.03
N GLY A 75 9.67 -7.57 22.90
CA GLY A 75 8.33 -8.19 22.84
C GLY A 75 7.17 -7.26 23.20
N ARG A 76 7.43 -6.00 23.57
CA ARG A 76 6.38 -5.00 23.85
C ARG A 76 6.08 -4.18 22.61
N TYR A 77 4.86 -3.66 22.51
CA TYR A 77 4.50 -2.67 21.50
C TYR A 77 4.70 -1.26 22.06
N ASP A 78 5.07 -0.35 21.17
CA ASP A 78 5.14 1.09 21.46
C ASP A 78 4.68 1.86 20.21
N MET A 79 4.22 3.09 20.39
CA MET A 79 3.65 3.90 19.34
C MET A 79 4.75 4.54 18.49
N VAL A 80 4.60 4.47 17.17
CA VAL A 80 5.52 5.08 16.20
C VAL A 80 4.91 6.31 15.51
N ALA A 81 3.59 6.33 15.36
CA ALA A 81 2.89 7.46 14.75
C ALA A 81 1.44 7.54 15.24
N SER A 82 0.89 8.76 15.21
CA SER A 82 -0.52 9.04 15.45
C SER A 82 -1.01 10.05 14.41
N TYR A 83 -2.22 9.86 13.92
CA TYR A 83 -2.84 10.66 12.86
C TYR A 83 -4.28 10.99 13.22
N ASP A 84 -4.72 12.18 12.81
CA ASP A 84 -6.12 12.56 12.86
C ASP A 84 -6.90 11.88 11.73
N ILE A 85 -8.06 11.33 12.06
CA ILE A 85 -8.99 10.73 11.11
C ILE A 85 -9.88 11.85 10.58
N CYS A 86 -9.78 12.12 9.28
CA CYS A 86 -10.61 13.15 8.65
C CYS A 86 -12.10 12.77 8.63
N LYS A 87 -12.41 11.48 8.39
CA LYS A 87 -13.79 10.99 8.32
C LYS A 87 -13.86 9.47 8.50
N TRP A 88 -14.92 9.01 9.16
CA TRP A 88 -15.34 7.61 9.18
C TRP A 88 -16.86 7.54 8.99
N SER A 89 -17.37 6.38 8.56
CA SER A 89 -18.77 6.24 8.18
C SER A 89 -19.67 5.97 9.38
N GLY A 90 -20.77 6.72 9.48
CA GLY A 90 -21.85 6.43 10.43
C GLY A 90 -21.74 7.19 11.77
N LYS A 91 -22.19 6.56 12.85
CA LYS A 91 -22.15 7.02 14.26
C LYS A 91 -21.37 6.04 15.15
N LEU A 92 -21.16 6.37 16.42
CA LEU A 92 -20.51 5.44 17.36
C LEU A 92 -21.33 4.15 17.49
N GLY A 93 -20.63 3.02 17.56
CA GLY A 93 -21.20 1.68 17.62
C GLY A 93 -20.81 0.79 16.43
N PRO A 94 -20.99 -0.53 16.58
CA PRO A 94 -20.57 -1.52 15.60
C PRO A 94 -21.41 -1.49 14.32
N LYS A 95 -20.91 -2.19 13.30
CA LYS A 95 -21.59 -2.48 12.04
C LYS A 95 -22.24 -3.85 12.13
N TYR A 96 -23.50 -3.99 11.70
CA TYR A 96 -24.23 -5.27 11.77
C TYR A 96 -24.70 -5.79 10.41
N THR A 97 -25.10 -4.89 9.50
CA THR A 97 -25.71 -5.29 8.24
C THR A 97 -25.10 -4.55 7.06
N GLU A 98 -25.20 -5.13 5.88
CA GLU A 98 -24.83 -4.43 4.65
C GLU A 98 -25.76 -3.22 4.44
N GLY A 99 -25.20 -2.11 3.95
CA GLY A 99 -25.98 -0.90 3.68
C GLY A 99 -26.27 0.01 4.89
N ASP A 100 -25.96 -0.39 6.13
CA ASP A 100 -26.15 0.43 7.34
C ASP A 100 -25.26 1.70 7.42
N ARG A 101 -24.30 1.84 6.48
CA ARG A 101 -23.31 2.93 6.41
C ARG A 101 -22.47 3.11 7.68
N GLN A 102 -22.33 2.07 8.51
CA GLN A 102 -21.43 2.05 9.65
C GLN A 102 -20.03 1.56 9.26
N ALA A 103 -18.99 2.11 9.89
CA ALA A 103 -17.71 1.45 10.01
C ALA A 103 -17.76 0.37 11.12
N PRO A 104 -17.12 -0.79 10.97
CA PRO A 104 -17.11 -1.81 12.02
C PRO A 104 -16.27 -1.39 13.24
N GLU A 105 -16.49 -2.08 14.37
CA GLU A 105 -15.73 -1.94 15.61
C GLU A 105 -15.34 -3.34 16.08
N GLY A 106 -14.06 -3.56 16.36
CA GLY A 106 -13.56 -4.87 16.75
C GLY A 106 -12.11 -5.11 16.35
N PHE A 107 -11.68 -6.36 16.47
CA PHE A 107 -10.32 -6.78 16.12
C PHE A 107 -10.30 -7.41 14.73
N TYR A 108 -9.45 -6.88 13.86
CA TYR A 108 -9.30 -7.32 12.48
C TYR A 108 -7.84 -7.63 12.17
N THR A 109 -7.60 -8.72 11.45
CA THR A 109 -6.26 -9.10 11.00
C THR A 109 -6.12 -8.80 9.51
N VAL A 110 -5.16 -7.95 9.15
CA VAL A 110 -4.85 -7.64 7.75
C VAL A 110 -3.69 -8.49 7.28
N ARG A 111 -3.91 -9.29 6.25
CA ARG A 111 -2.90 -10.09 5.55
C ARG A 111 -2.37 -9.36 4.32
N PRO A 112 -1.17 -9.70 3.80
CA PRO A 112 -0.63 -9.08 2.59
C PRO A 112 -1.58 -9.10 1.38
N SER A 113 -2.36 -10.19 1.21
CA SER A 113 -3.34 -10.33 0.13
C SER A 113 -4.51 -9.34 0.21
N GLN A 114 -4.71 -8.68 1.35
CA GLN A 114 -5.76 -7.69 1.54
C GLN A 114 -5.28 -6.27 1.22
N MET A 115 -3.99 -6.07 0.94
CA MET A 115 -3.45 -4.79 0.52
C MET A 115 -3.84 -4.50 -0.93
N ASN A 116 -4.29 -3.28 -1.20
CA ASN A 116 -4.60 -2.81 -2.54
C ASN A 116 -3.70 -1.64 -2.94
N PRO A 117 -2.50 -1.92 -3.48
CA PRO A 117 -1.58 -0.88 -3.94
C PRO A 117 -2.08 -0.16 -5.21
N ARG A 118 -3.11 -0.68 -5.88
CA ARG A 118 -3.68 -0.15 -7.14
C ARG A 118 -5.11 0.35 -6.95
N SER A 119 -5.37 1.00 -5.81
CA SER A 119 -6.67 1.63 -5.58
C SER A 119 -6.96 2.67 -6.67
N ASN A 120 -8.23 2.79 -7.07
CA ASN A 120 -8.70 3.89 -7.93
C ASN A 120 -8.61 5.26 -7.21
N TYR A 121 -8.31 5.25 -5.90
CA TYR A 121 -8.06 6.41 -5.05
C TYR A 121 -6.66 6.32 -4.42
N HIS A 122 -6.37 7.08 -3.36
CA HIS A 122 -5.08 7.03 -2.67
C HIS A 122 -4.94 5.81 -1.75
N LEU A 123 -4.41 4.71 -2.29
CA LEU A 123 -4.17 3.43 -1.61
C LEU A 123 -5.43 2.87 -0.93
N SER A 124 -5.48 1.56 -0.72
CA SER A 124 -6.50 0.99 0.17
C SER A 124 -6.08 -0.38 0.65
N PHE A 125 -6.79 -0.90 1.64
CA PHE A 125 -6.68 -2.30 2.01
C PHE A 125 -8.01 -2.75 2.63
N ASN A 126 -8.28 -4.04 2.53
CA ASN A 126 -9.44 -4.66 3.15
C ASN A 126 -9.08 -5.06 4.59
N ILE A 127 -9.78 -4.54 5.59
CA ILE A 127 -9.51 -4.91 6.99
C ILE A 127 -9.93 -6.36 7.32
N GLY A 128 -10.81 -6.96 6.54
CA GLY A 128 -11.30 -8.33 6.73
C GLY A 128 -12.64 -8.43 7.46
N PHE A 129 -13.46 -7.38 7.42
CA PHE A 129 -14.87 -7.43 7.84
C PHE A 129 -15.74 -8.10 6.74
N PRO A 130 -16.73 -8.94 7.10
CA PRO A 130 -16.97 -9.51 8.42
C PRO A 130 -15.97 -10.63 8.77
N ASN A 131 -15.46 -10.61 10.00
CA ASN A 131 -14.63 -11.69 10.55
C ASN A 131 -15.53 -12.82 11.12
N ALA A 132 -14.96 -13.79 11.85
CA ALA A 132 -15.73 -14.91 12.42
C ALA A 132 -16.70 -14.49 13.55
N TYR A 133 -16.44 -13.39 14.24
CA TYR A 133 -17.28 -12.83 15.30
C TYR A 133 -18.44 -11.99 14.74
N ASP A 134 -18.24 -11.33 13.59
CA ASP A 134 -19.25 -10.48 12.96
C ASP A 134 -20.38 -11.26 12.24
N ARG A 135 -20.30 -12.59 12.18
CA ARG A 135 -21.20 -13.47 11.42
C ARG A 135 -22.30 -14.08 12.28
#